data_AF-A0A7G4WFS1-F1
#
_entry.id   AF-A0A7G4WFS1-F1
#
_cell.length_a   1.000
_cell.length_b   1.000
_cell.length_c   1.000
_cell.angle_alpha   90.00
_cell.angle_beta   90.00
_cell.angle_gamma   90.00
#
_symmetry.space_group_name_H-M   'P 1'
#
loop_
_entity.id
_entity.type
_entity.pdbx_description
1 polymer ?
#
loop_
_entity_poly.entity_id
_entity_poly.type
_entity_poly.pdbx_seq_one_letter_code
_entity_poly.pdbx_strand_id
1 'polypeptide(L)' 'EPTAAALAYGLDKNLKGERNVLIFELGGGTFDVSILTIDEGSLFEVRSTAGDTHLGGEDFDNRLVNHFVEEFKRKYRKD' A
#
# COMPACT_ATOMS: atom_id res chain seq x y z
N GLU A 1 -2.31 10.21 -1.76
CA GLU A 1 -2.28 9.35 -2.97
C GLU A 1 -3.62 8.73 -3.42
N PRO A 2 -4.64 8.44 -2.57
CA PRO A 2 -5.71 7.50 -2.95
C PRO A 2 -6.58 7.96 -4.13
N THR A 3 -7.00 9.22 -4.17
CA THR A 3 -7.79 9.73 -5.29
C THR A 3 -7.03 9.69 -6.62
N ALA A 4 -5.71 9.91 -6.61
CA ALA A 4 -4.88 9.85 -7.81
C ALA A 4 -4.76 8.41 -8.34
N ALA A 5 -4.58 7.44 -7.46
CA ALA A 5 -4.57 6.02 -7.82
C ALA A 5 -5.94 5.57 -8.39
N ALA A 6 -7.05 6.04 -7.79
CA ALA A 6 -8.38 5.77 -8.31
C ALA A 6 -8.65 6.45 -9.66
N LEU A 7 -8.19 7.69 -9.87
CA LEU A 7 -8.29 8.38 -11.15
C LEU A 7 -7.52 7.62 -12.24
N ALA A 8 -6.28 7.20 -11.95
CA ALA A 8 -5.47 6.42 -12.88
C ALA A 8 -6.15 5.08 -13.26
N TYR A 9 -6.89 4.46 -12.35
CA TYR A 9 -7.60 3.20 -12.60
C TYR A 9 -8.99 3.39 -13.25
N GLY A 10 -9.69 4.47 -12.91
CA GLY A 10 -11.09 4.74 -13.25
C GLY A 10 -11.31 5.43 -14.60
N LEU A 11 -10.31 6.12 -15.13
CA LEU A 11 -10.44 6.90 -16.38
C LEU A 11 -10.65 6.05 -17.65
N ASP A 12 -10.21 4.80 -17.66
CA ASP A 12 -10.21 3.96 -18.88
C ASP A 12 -11.28 2.86 -18.87
N LYS A 13 -12.04 2.74 -17.78
CA LYS A 13 -13.10 1.75 -17.66
C LYS A 13 -14.42 2.49 -17.77
N ASN A 14 -15.23 2.15 -18.77
CA ASN A 14 -16.64 2.57 -18.87
C ASN A 14 -17.42 1.95 -17.69
N LEU A 15 -17.19 2.45 -16.48
CA LEU A 15 -17.81 2.00 -15.25
C LEU A 15 -19.27 2.44 -15.30
N LYS A 16 -20.18 1.46 -15.34
CA LYS A 16 -21.61 1.67 -15.18
C LYS A 16 -22.00 1.41 -13.73
N GLY A 17 -22.81 2.30 -13.16
CA GLY A 17 -23.26 2.29 -11.78
C GLY A 17 -22.19 2.57 -10.72
N GLU A 18 -22.65 2.77 -9.49
CA GLU A 18 -21.82 3.01 -8.31
C GLU A 18 -20.91 1.80 -8.01
N ARG A 19 -19.62 2.05 -7.73
CA ARG A 19 -18.65 1.03 -7.34
C ARG A 19 -17.83 1.46 -6.15
N ASN A 20 -17.63 0.53 -5.24
CA ASN A 20 -16.69 0.69 -4.15
C ASN A 20 -15.33 0.11 -4.53
N VAL A 21 -14.27 0.87 -4.27
CA VAL A 21 -12.88 0.54 -4.55
C VAL A 21 -12.09 0.62 -3.26
N LEU A 22 -11.31 -0.41 -2.96
CA LEU A 22 -10.32 -0.39 -1.90
C LEU A 22 -8.95 -0.12 -2.50
N ILE A 23 -8.27 0.90 -2.00
CA ILE A 23 -6.91 1.24 -2.34
C ILE A 23 -6.01 0.75 -1.23
N PHE A 24 -5.01 -0.03 -1.63
CA PHE A 24 -3.99 -0.58 -0.75
C PHE A 24 -2.67 0.08 -1.13
N GLU A 25 -2.09 0.83 -0.21
CA GLU A 25 -0.84 1.55 -0.40
C GLU A 25 0.16 1.11 0.66
N LEU A 26 1.20 0.40 0.22
CA LEU A 26 2.28 -0.06 1.09
C LEU A 26 3.58 0.58 0.61
N GLY A 27 3.95 1.67 1.27
CA GLY A 27 5.11 2.48 0.95
C GLY A 27 6.37 2.02 1.66
N GLY A 28 7.38 2.90 1.69
CA GLY A 28 8.66 2.64 2.36
C GLY A 28 8.57 2.59 3.88
N GLY A 29 7.74 3.43 4.50
CA GLY A 29 7.58 3.48 5.96
C GLY A 29 6.13 3.64 6.45
N THR A 30 5.17 3.72 5.52
CA THR A 30 3.74 3.82 5.86
C THR A 30 2.93 2.81 5.07
N PHE A 31 1.85 2.37 5.70
CA PHE A 31 0.85 1.51 5.12
C PHE A 31 -0.51 2.16 5.27
N ASP A 32 -1.15 2.48 4.15
CA ASP A 32 -2.42 3.20 4.10
C ASP A 32 -3.46 2.41 3.29
N VAL A 33 -4.68 2.38 3.78
CA VAL A 33 -5.85 1.77 3.14
C VAL A 33 -6.95 2.80 3.06
N SER A 34 -7.51 2.99 1.86
CA SER A 34 -8.64 3.88 1.65
C SER A 34 -9.76 3.18 0.90
N ILE A 35 -11.01 3.42 1.31
CA ILE A 35 -12.20 2.98 0.58
C ILE A 35 -12.77 4.19 -0.15
N LEU A 36 -12.95 4.07 -1.45
CA LEU A 36 -13.53 5.09 -2.30
C LEU A 36 -14.79 4.56 -2.97
N THR A 37 -15.73 5.45 -3.20
CA THR A 37 -16.88 5.21 -4.06
C THR A 37 -16.66 5.98 -5.36
N ILE A 38 -16.91 5.31 -6.49
CA ILE A 38 -16.87 5.88 -7.85
C ILE A 38 -18.27 5.79 -8.44
N ASP A 39 -18.78 6.92 -8.94
CA ASP A 39 -20.08 6.99 -9.61
C ASP A 39 -19.94 7.42 -11.09
N GLU A 40 -21.00 7.23 -11.87
CA GLU A 40 -21.10 7.66 -13.26
C GLU A 40 -20.85 9.17 -13.37
N GLY A 41 -19.83 9.56 -14.13
CA GLY A 41 -19.40 10.97 -14.24
C GLY A 41 -18.08 11.29 -13.54
N SER A 42 -17.31 10.27 -13.11
CA SER A 42 -15.94 10.42 -12.58
C SER A 42 -15.87 11.17 -11.24
N LEU A 43 -16.95 11.15 -10.45
CA LEU A 43 -16.90 11.64 -9.08
C LEU A 43 -16.29 10.55 -8.18
N PHE A 44 -15.21 10.90 -7.50
CA PHE A 44 -14.51 10.03 -6.55
C PHE A 44 -14.75 10.55 -5.13
N GLU A 45 -15.42 9.76 -4.30
CA GLU A 45 -15.67 10.09 -2.90
C GLU A 45 -14.87 9.16 -1.98
N VAL A 46 -14.09 9.71 -1.06
CA VAL A 46 -13.39 8.93 -0.03
C VAL A 46 -14.35 8.65 1.12
N ARG A 47 -14.61 7.37 1.39
CA ARG A 47 -15.52 6.92 2.46
C ARG A 47 -14.79 6.77 3.79
N SER A 48 -13.58 6.23 3.75
CA SER A 48 -12.77 6.00 4.95
C SER A 48 -11.31 5.81 4.59
N THR A 49 -10.42 6.23 5.48
CA THR A 49 -8.98 5.97 5.41
C THR A 49 -8.51 5.47 6.77
N ALA A 50 -7.67 4.43 6.76
CA ALA A 50 -7.02 3.87 7.93
C ALA A 50 -5.65 3.31 7.54
N GLY A 51 -4.75 3.10 8.49
CA GLY A 51 -3.40 2.65 8.17
C GLY A 51 -2.49 2.58 9.39
N ASP A 52 -1.23 2.29 9.12
CA ASP A 52 -0.13 2.30 10.08
C ASP A 52 0.99 3.21 9.54
N THR A 53 1.29 4.27 10.29
CA THR A 53 2.31 5.25 9.90
C THR A 53 3.74 4.79 10.18
N HIS A 54 3.93 3.57 10.67
CA HIS A 54 5.23 2.99 11.01
C HIS A 54 5.38 1.55 10.50
N LEU A 55 4.78 1.26 9.35
CA LEU A 55 4.89 -0.04 8.68
C LEU A 55 5.17 0.19 7.20
N GLY A 56 6.26 -0.37 6.67
CA GLY A 56 6.57 -0.28 5.25
C GLY A 56 7.73 -1.16 4.80
N GLY A 57 8.22 -0.88 3.59
CA GLY A 57 9.37 -1.56 2.98
C GLY A 57 10.62 -1.61 3.87
N GLU A 58 10.87 -0.57 4.66
CA GLU A 58 12.01 -0.51 5.58
C GLU A 58 11.96 -1.62 6.64
N ASP A 59 10.78 -2.03 7.09
CA ASP A 59 10.63 -3.16 8.01
C ASP A 59 11.02 -4.48 7.35
N PHE A 60 10.64 -4.66 6.09
CA PHE A 60 11.01 -5.84 5.32
C PHE A 60 12.51 -5.90 5.07
N ASP A 61 13.12 -4.78 4.70
CA ASP A 61 14.56 -4.64 4.51
C ASP A 61 15.31 -4.96 5.81
N ASN A 62 14.87 -4.37 6.93
CA ASN A 62 15.45 -4.65 8.25
C ASN A 62 15.31 -6.13 8.63
N ARG A 63 14.19 -6.78 8.30
CA ARG A 63 14.01 -8.21 8.58
C ARG A 63 14.96 -9.07 7.76
N LEU A 64 15.17 -8.74 6.48
CA LEU A 64 16.13 -9.42 5.61
C LEU A 64 17.58 -9.20 6.06
N VAL A 65 17.94 -7.97 6.43
CA VAL A 65 19.28 -7.65 6.96
C VAL A 65 19.55 -8.49 8.21
N ASN A 66 18.63 -8.49 9.18
CA ASN A 66 18.79 -9.25 10.42
C ASN A 66 18.93 -10.76 10.14
N HIS A 67 18.15 -11.29 9.20
CA HIS A 67 18.25 -12.68 8.78
C HIS A 67 19.65 -13.02 8.23
N PHE A 68 20.20 -12.19 7.35
CA PHE A 68 21.53 -12.43 6.78
C PHE A 68 22.66 -12.20 7.78
N VAL A 69 22.51 -11.27 8.73
CA VAL A 69 23.45 -11.10 9.85
C VAL A 69 23.53 -12.39 10.67
N GLU A 70 22.38 -12.96 11.06
CA GLU A 70 22.33 -14.23 11.79
C GLU A 70 22.93 -15.39 10.98
N GLU A 71 22.62 -15.48 9.69
CA GLU A 71 23.16 -16.51 8.81
C GLU A 71 24.69 -16.41 8.68
N PHE A 72 25.22 -15.18 8.57
CA PHE A 72 26.65 -14.95 8.47
C PHE A 72 27.38 -15.36 9.75
N LYS A 73 26.84 -14.98 10.92
CA LYS A 73 27.37 -15.41 12.24
C LYS A 73 27.43 -16.93 12.34
N ARG A 74 26.36 -17.62 11.93
CA ARG A 74 26.29 -19.09 11.93
C ARG A 74 27.31 -19.73 11.00
N LYS A 75 27.47 -19.23 9.77
CA LYS A 75 28.37 -19.83 8.76
C LYS A 75 29.84 -19.57 9.04
N TYR A 76 30.19 -18.37 9.51
CA TYR A 76 31.58 -17.93 9.56
C TYR A 76 32.15 -17.76 10.97
N ARG A 77 31.36 -18.03 12.03
CA ARG A 77 31.77 -17.92 13.44
C ARG A 77 32.47 -16.61 13.78
N LYS A 78 31.98 -15.51 13.19
CA LYS A 78 32.43 -14.16 13.52
C LYS A 78 31.34 -13.48 14.32
N ASP A 79 31.69 -13.05 15.52
CA ASP A 79 30.80 -12.30 16.42
C ASP A 79 30.55 -10.87 15.92
#